data_AF-A0A2I1F5T0-F1
#
_entry.id   AF-A0A2I1F5T0-F1
#
_cell.length_a   1.000
_cell.length_b   1.000
_cell.length_c   1.000
_cell.angle_alpha   90.00
_cell.angle_beta   90.00
_cell.angle_gamma   90.00
#
_symmetry.space_group_name_H-M   'P 1'
#
loop_
_entity.id
_entity.type
_entity.pdbx_description
1 polymer ?
#
loop_
_entity_poly.entity_id
_entity_poly.type
_entity_poly.pdbx_seq_one_letter_code
_entity_poly.pdbx_strand_id
1 'polypeptide(L)'
;MQIIPDGIKKGYPTVIDFNSIPMSLMSRIESFQPGYYGPRGAIVIAETLRKLFIDTKILTKSLTIPQTPMEYLQEVLIPEAAVRLIQEDKDITAEKAREIMLESVRFGEYVHNDENQEM
;
A
#
# COMPACT_ATOMS: atom_id res chain seq x y z
N MET A 1 -34.02 -20.91 17.68
CA MET A 1 -32.63 -21.44 17.70
C MET A 1 -31.71 -20.26 17.37
N GLN A 2 -30.78 -19.89 18.26
CA GLN A 2 -29.83 -18.80 18.01
C GLN A 2 -28.49 -19.42 17.61
N ILE A 3 -27.97 -19.06 16.43
CA ILE A 3 -26.66 -19.51 15.97
C ILE A 3 -25.63 -18.50 16.46
N ILE A 4 -24.69 -18.94 17.29
CA ILE A 4 -23.54 -18.12 17.72
C ILE A 4 -22.37 -18.45 16.80
N PRO A 5 -21.80 -17.47 16.07
CA PRO A 5 -20.61 -17.67 15.25
C PRO A 5 -19.44 -18.22 16.08
N ASP A 6 -18.65 -19.13 15.51
CA ASP A 6 -17.57 -19.79 16.25
C ASP A 6 -16.48 -18.84 16.75
N GLY A 7 -16.27 -17.70 16.07
CA GLY A 7 -15.35 -16.67 16.54
C GLY A 7 -15.77 -16.08 17.89
N ILE A 8 -17.06 -15.84 18.09
CA ILE A 8 -17.59 -15.33 19.36
C ILE A 8 -17.46 -16.41 20.45
N LYS A 9 -17.73 -17.69 20.12
CA LYS A 9 -17.50 -18.80 21.07
C LYS A 9 -16.03 -18.92 21.50
N LYS A 10 -15.09 -18.57 20.61
CA LYS A 10 -13.64 -18.60 20.86
C LYS A 10 -13.11 -17.31 21.53
N GLY A 11 -13.98 -16.35 21.83
CA GLY A 11 -13.59 -15.09 22.46
C GLY A 11 -12.79 -14.16 21.55
N TYR A 12 -12.97 -14.27 20.23
CA TYR A 12 -12.30 -13.36 19.30
C TYR A 12 -12.80 -11.93 19.51
N PRO A 13 -11.92 -10.92 19.37
CA PRO A 13 -12.32 -9.52 19.48
C PRO A 13 -13.49 -9.23 18.53
N THR A 14 -14.56 -8.66 19.08
CA THR A 14 -15.72 -8.22 18.30
C THR A 14 -15.59 -6.76 17.87
N VAL A 15 -14.54 -6.08 18.33
CA VAL A 15 -14.18 -4.70 17.99
C VAL A 15 -12.68 -4.66 17.70
N ILE A 16 -12.29 -3.98 16.62
CA ILE A 16 -10.89 -3.71 16.31
C ILE A 16 -10.49 -2.43 17.06
N ASP A 17 -9.61 -2.56 18.05
CA ASP A 17 -8.98 -1.40 18.69
C ASP A 17 -7.71 -1.02 17.91
N PHE A 18 -7.81 0.03 17.09
CA PHE A 18 -6.68 0.53 16.32
C PHE A 18 -5.53 1.05 17.19
N ASN A 19 -5.77 1.39 18.47
CA ASN A 19 -4.71 1.78 19.42
C ASN A 19 -3.94 0.57 19.96
N SER A 20 -4.51 -0.63 19.87
CA SER A 20 -3.87 -1.88 20.27
C SER A 20 -3.05 -2.53 19.15
N ILE A 21 -3.10 -1.98 17.94
CA ILE A 21 -2.35 -2.51 16.79
C ILE A 21 -0.85 -2.33 17.06
N PRO A 22 -0.04 -3.41 16.93
CA PRO A 22 1.40 -3.31 17.10
C PRO A 22 1.99 -2.26 16.17
N MET A 23 2.84 -1.38 16.70
CA MET A 23 3.54 -0.35 15.93
C MET A 23 4.32 -0.93 14.73
N SER A 24 4.78 -2.17 14.83
CA SER A 24 5.41 -2.91 13.73
C SER A 24 4.47 -3.21 12.56
N LEU A 25 3.16 -3.38 12.80
CA LEU A 25 2.19 -3.57 11.72
C LEU A 25 1.89 -2.24 11.02
N MET A 26 1.74 -1.15 11.78
CA MET A 26 1.56 0.19 11.22
C MET A 26 2.75 0.60 10.35
N SER A 27 3.98 0.41 10.85
CA SER A 27 5.21 0.71 10.09
C SER A 27 5.33 -0.10 8.80
N ARG A 28 4.85 -1.35 8.78
CA ARG A 28 4.78 -2.15 7.56
C ARG A 28 3.79 -1.57 6.55
N ILE A 29 2.61 -1.13 6.99
CA ILE A 29 1.60 -0.53 6.12
C ILE A 29 2.14 0.78 5.52
N GLU A 30 2.77 1.62 6.33
CA GLU A 30 3.41 2.87 5.88
C GLU A 30 4.53 2.58 4.84
N SER A 31 5.25 1.47 4.98
CA SER A 31 6.33 1.11 4.04
C SER A 31 5.87 0.78 2.62
N PHE A 32 4.57 0.51 2.43
CA PHE A 32 3.97 0.25 1.11
C PHE A 32 3.33 1.51 0.49
N GLN A 33 3.25 2.62 1.24
CA GLN A 33 2.66 3.86 0.75
C GLN A 33 3.61 4.57 -0.23
N PRO A 34 3.09 5.26 -1.26
CA PRO A 34 3.91 5.91 -2.28
C PRO A 34 4.49 7.27 -1.82
N GLY A 35 4.73 7.45 -0.53
CA GLY A 35 5.20 8.71 0.06
C GLY A 35 4.29 9.90 -0.24
N TYR A 36 4.88 11.02 -0.65
CA TYR A 36 4.15 12.28 -0.86
C TYR A 36 3.06 12.22 -1.94
N TYR A 37 3.05 11.20 -2.80
CA TYR A 37 1.96 11.01 -3.77
C TYR A 37 0.64 10.59 -3.10
N GLY A 38 0.70 10.04 -1.88
CA GLY A 38 -0.46 9.69 -1.06
C GLY A 38 -1.41 8.65 -1.67
N PRO A 39 -2.59 8.45 -1.06
CA PRO A 39 -3.61 7.49 -1.54
C PRO A 39 -4.01 7.68 -3.01
N ARG A 40 -4.24 8.92 -3.44
CA ARG A 40 -4.58 9.21 -4.85
C ARG A 40 -3.48 8.81 -5.81
N GLY A 41 -2.22 9.10 -5.46
CA GLY A 41 -1.07 8.65 -6.22
C GLY A 41 -0.97 7.14 -6.28
N ALA A 42 -1.24 6.45 -5.16
CA ALA A 42 -1.27 4.99 -5.11
C ALA A 42 -2.29 4.42 -6.10
N ILE A 43 -3.49 5.02 -6.21
CA ILE A 43 -4.53 4.59 -7.16
C ILE A 43 -4.03 4.70 -8.61
N VAL A 44 -3.47 5.85 -8.98
CA VAL A 44 -2.97 6.09 -10.36
C VAL A 44 -1.82 5.16 -10.70
N ILE A 45 -0.86 4.99 -9.77
CA ILE A 45 0.26 4.06 -9.93
C ILE A 45 -0.25 2.63 -10.06
N ALA A 46 -1.16 2.20 -9.18
CA ALA A 46 -1.73 0.86 -9.19
C ALA A 46 -2.48 0.56 -10.48
N GLU A 47 -3.32 1.49 -10.97
CA GLU A 47 -4.06 1.30 -12.21
C GLU A 47 -3.12 1.16 -13.42
N THR A 48 -2.07 1.99 -13.44
CA THR A 48 -1.05 1.95 -14.50
C THR A 48 -0.29 0.63 -14.48
N LEU A 49 0.21 0.20 -13.33
CA LEU A 49 0.93 -1.06 -13.16
C LEU A 49 0.02 -2.27 -13.44
N ARG A 50 -1.25 -2.21 -13.06
CA ARG A 50 -2.22 -3.28 -13.34
C ARG A 50 -2.40 -3.46 -14.84
N LYS A 51 -2.58 -2.37 -15.59
CA LYS A 51 -2.67 -2.41 -17.07
C LYS A 51 -1.40 -2.99 -17.69
N LEU A 52 -0.22 -2.62 -17.17
CA LEU A 52 1.06 -3.06 -17.71
C LEU A 52 1.41 -4.52 -17.40
N PHE A 53 1.05 -5.02 -16.21
CA PHE A 53 1.58 -6.29 -15.69
C PHE A 53 0.52 -7.36 -15.41
N ILE A 54 -0.68 -6.98 -14.97
CA ILE A 54 -1.76 -7.91 -14.62
C ILE A 54 -2.63 -8.22 -15.84
N ASP A 55 -3.01 -7.18 -16.59
CA ASP A 55 -3.89 -7.33 -17.75
C ASP A 55 -3.17 -8.01 -18.91
N THR A 56 -1.89 -7.70 -19.09
CA THR A 56 -0.98 -8.34 -20.07
C THR A 56 -0.56 -9.76 -19.67
N LYS A 57 -0.90 -10.21 -18.46
CA LYS A 57 -0.49 -11.52 -17.91
C LYS A 57 1.02 -11.73 -17.80
N ILE A 58 1.80 -10.65 -17.77
CA ILE A 58 3.26 -10.72 -17.51
C ILE A 58 3.52 -11.14 -16.07
N LEU A 59 2.82 -10.54 -15.10
CA LEU A 59 2.96 -10.86 -13.68
C LEU A 59 2.09 -12.06 -13.32
N THR A 60 2.71 -13.24 -13.33
CA THR A 60 2.05 -14.52 -13.08
C THR A 60 2.26 -14.99 -11.65
N LYS A 61 1.37 -15.87 -11.17
CA LYS A 61 1.48 -16.46 -9.83
C LYS A 61 2.85 -17.09 -9.58
N SER A 62 3.43 -17.78 -10.56
CA SER A 62 4.76 -18.40 -10.43
C SER A 62 5.89 -17.40 -10.20
N LEU A 63 5.74 -16.15 -10.66
CA LEU A 63 6.73 -15.10 -10.48
C LEU A 63 6.60 -14.39 -9.12
N THR A 64 5.44 -14.50 -8.47
CA THR A 64 5.13 -13.73 -7.27
C THR A 64 5.08 -14.56 -5.99
N ILE A 65 5.26 -15.88 -6.06
CA ILE A 65 5.27 -16.75 -4.87
C ILE A 65 6.24 -16.18 -3.80
N PRO A 66 5.81 -16.09 -2.54
CA PRO A 66 4.57 -16.65 -1.96
C PRO A 66 3.31 -15.81 -2.14
N GLN A 67 3.42 -14.58 -2.65
CA GLN A 67 2.32 -13.65 -2.84
C GLN A 67 1.49 -13.98 -4.11
N THR A 68 0.23 -13.54 -4.10
CA THR A 68 -0.56 -13.39 -5.31
C THR A 68 -0.02 -12.23 -6.17
N PRO A 69 -0.28 -12.20 -7.49
CA PRO A 69 0.12 -11.09 -8.34
C PRO A 69 -0.39 -9.72 -7.87
N MET A 70 -1.57 -9.68 -7.24
CA MET A 70 -2.14 -8.43 -6.73
C MET A 70 -1.42 -7.97 -5.45
N GLU A 71 -1.13 -8.88 -4.52
CA GLU A 71 -0.33 -8.58 -3.32
C GLU A 71 1.07 -8.09 -3.72
N TYR A 72 1.71 -8.72 -4.71
CA TYR A 72 3.01 -8.27 -5.23
C TYR A 72 2.94 -6.89 -5.89
N LEU A 73 1.86 -6.62 -6.62
CA LEU A 73 1.62 -5.29 -7.17
C LEU A 73 1.53 -4.24 -6.05
N GLN A 74 0.78 -4.52 -4.98
CA GLN A 74 0.55 -3.59 -3.88
C GLN A 74 1.77 -3.41 -2.97
N GLU A 75 2.40 -4.50 -2.54
CA GLU A 75 3.45 -4.48 -1.53
C GLU A 75 4.86 -4.26 -2.12
N VAL A 76 5.02 -4.46 -3.44
CA VAL A 76 6.32 -4.32 -4.12
C VAL A 76 6.27 -3.31 -5.26
N LEU A 77 5.41 -3.51 -6.26
CA LEU A 77 5.50 -2.68 -7.46
C LEU A 77 5.07 -1.22 -7.23
N ILE A 78 4.04 -0.97 -6.42
CA ILE A 78 3.63 0.40 -6.06
C ILE A 78 4.77 1.15 -5.34
N PRO A 79 5.33 0.67 -4.22
CA PRO A 79 6.41 1.39 -3.54
C PRO A 79 7.67 1.51 -4.41
N GLU A 80 8.05 0.49 -5.18
CA GLU A 80 9.20 0.59 -6.08
C GLU A 80 8.98 1.62 -7.21
N ALA A 81 7.78 1.68 -7.78
CA ALA A 81 7.44 2.71 -8.76
C ALA A 81 7.49 4.11 -8.14
N ALA A 82 6.97 4.28 -6.92
CA ALA A 82 7.02 5.55 -6.20
C ALA A 82 8.48 6.00 -5.95
N VAL A 83 9.37 5.09 -5.54
CA VAL A 83 10.81 5.40 -5.42
C VAL A 83 11.38 5.90 -6.75
N ARG A 84 11.06 5.25 -7.87
CA ARG A 84 11.55 5.65 -9.20
C ARG A 84 11.03 7.01 -9.65
N LEU A 85 9.76 7.30 -9.38
CA LEU A 85 9.16 8.60 -9.69
C LEU A 85 9.79 9.71 -8.84
N ILE A 86 9.99 9.49 -7.54
CA ILE A 86 10.67 10.46 -6.65
C ILE A 86 12.13 10.67 -7.10
N GLN A 87 12.79 9.59 -7.51
CA GLN A 87 14.15 9.64 -8.02
C GLN A 87 14.25 10.56 -9.24
N GLU A 88 13.29 10.43 -10.18
CA GLU A 88 13.19 11.26 -11.38
C GLU A 88 12.82 12.72 -11.04
N ASP A 89 11.84 12.93 -10.16
CA ASP A 89 11.38 14.27 -9.72
C ASP A 89 12.49 15.11 -9.07
N LYS A 90 13.41 14.44 -8.38
CA LYS A 90 14.42 15.09 -7.53
C LYS A 90 15.85 14.98 -8.06
N ASP A 91 16.08 14.19 -9.11
CA ASP A 91 17.42 13.87 -9.64
C ASP A 91 18.38 13.39 -8.54
N ILE A 92 17.99 12.33 -7.85
CA ILE A 92 18.73 11.76 -6.70
C ILE A 92 18.98 10.26 -6.87
N THR A 93 19.64 9.65 -5.88
CA THR A 93 19.79 8.19 -5.85
C THR A 93 18.51 7.50 -5.39
N ALA A 94 18.36 6.22 -5.75
CA ALA A 94 17.20 5.42 -5.34
C ALA A 94 17.11 5.27 -3.81
N GLU A 95 18.24 5.21 -3.12
CA GLU A 95 18.30 5.15 -1.66
C GLU A 95 17.73 6.43 -1.05
N LYS A 96 18.14 7.59 -1.55
CA LYS A 96 17.62 8.86 -1.05
C LYS A 96 16.15 9.07 -1.40
N ALA A 97 15.72 8.61 -2.57
CA ALA A 97 14.31 8.62 -2.96
C ALA A 97 13.47 7.73 -2.03
N ARG A 98 13.98 6.56 -1.60
CA ARG A 98 13.30 5.69 -0.63
C ARG A 98 13.18 6.35 0.74
N GLU A 99 14.21 7.04 1.21
CA GLU A 99 14.14 7.81 2.47
C GLU A 99 13.02 8.87 2.37
N ILE A 100 13.00 9.66 1.30
CA ILE A 100 11.97 10.66 1.07
C ILE A 100 10.58 10.02 0.99
N MET A 101 10.44 8.89 0.31
CA MET A 101 9.17 8.16 0.21
C MET A 101 8.63 7.82 1.60
N LEU A 102 9.46 7.24 2.47
CA LEU A 102 9.05 6.84 3.82
C LEU A 102 8.76 8.05 4.72
N GLU A 103 9.60 9.09 4.68
CA GLU A 103 9.43 10.29 5.50
C GLU A 103 8.20 11.12 5.11
N SER A 104 7.74 10.99 3.87
CA SER A 104 6.66 11.81 3.31
C SER A 104 5.28 11.15 3.29
N VAL A 105 5.11 9.96 3.86
CA VAL A 105 3.82 9.24 3.89
C VAL A 105 2.72 10.08 4.52
N ARG A 106 2.93 10.62 5.72
CA ARG A 106 1.92 11.44 6.41
C ARG A 106 1.56 12.72 5.65
N PHE A 107 2.54 13.29 4.95
CA PHE A 107 2.29 14.45 4.09
C PHE A 107 1.40 14.05 2.91
N GLY A 108 1.71 12.93 2.25
CA GLY A 108 0.90 12.39 1.15
C GLY A 108 -0.52 12.05 1.60
N GLU A 109 -0.69 11.44 2.76
CA GLU A 109 -2.01 11.16 3.35
C GLU A 109 -2.83 12.43 3.57
N TYR A 110 -2.21 13.51 4.04
CA TYR A 110 -2.91 14.76 4.30
C TYR A 110 -3.27 15.53 3.01
N VAL A 111 -2.32 15.64 2.09
CA VAL A 111 -2.48 16.48 0.88
C VAL A 111 -3.24 15.76 -0.23
N HIS A 112 -3.06 14.45 -0.35
CA HIS A 112 -3.61 13.62 -1.42
C HIS A 112 -4.52 12.52 -0.88
N ASN A 113 -5.32 12.82 0.15
CA ASN A 113 -6.33 11.91 0.66
C ASN A 113 -7.34 11.49 -0.42
N ASP A 114 -8.02 10.36 -0.23
CA ASP A 114 -9.07 9.89 -1.12
C ASP A 114 -10.42 10.58 -0.90
N GLU A 115 -10.56 11.37 0.18
CA GLU A 115 -11.81 12.04 0.57
C GLU A 115 -12.04 13.38 -0.14
N ASN A 116 -11.02 13.98 -0.76
CA ASN A 116 -11.14 15.21 -1.55
C ASN A 116 -11.73 14.97 -2.95
N GLN A 117 -12.83 14.21 -3.05
CA GLN A 117 -13.67 14.10 -4.25
C GLN A 117 -14.79 15.15 -4.31
N GLU A 118 -14.90 16.04 -3.33
CA GLU A 118 -15.81 17.19 -3.40
C GLU A 118 -15.07 18.44 -3.89
N MET A 119 -15.14 18.68 -5.21
CA MET A 119 -15.54 19.93 -5.87
C MET A 119 -15.47 19.78 -7.40
#